data_AF-A0A539E1Z6-F1
#
_entry.id   AF-A0A539E1Z6-F1
#
_cell.length_a   1.000
_cell.length_b   1.000
_cell.length_c   1.000
_cell.angle_alpha   90.00
_cell.angle_beta   90.00
_cell.angle_gamma   90.00
#
_symmetry.space_group_name_H-M   'P 1'
#
loop_
_entity.id
_entity.type
_entity.pdbx_description
1 polymer ?
#
loop_
_entity_poly.entity_id
_entity_poly.type
_entity_poly.pdbx_seq_one_letter_code
_entity_poly.pdbx_strand_id
1 'polypeptide(L)'
;MAEQEAPRGTQASGQIGEVFGLVKEYARQETVGPLRGAARWLAFGTAGSVMLASGTVFVVLGVLRLLQNEFASTFSGRWMGLVPYLIAFVLTVAVIGLAASRIGKTSLHKD
;
A
#
# COMPACT_ATOMS: atom_id res chain seq x y z
N MET A 1 58.91 -41.09 -14.60
CA MET A 1 58.73 -39.73 -14.05
C MET A 1 58.34 -38.83 -15.20
N ALA A 2 57.06 -38.52 -15.35
CA ALA A 2 56.58 -37.50 -16.29
C ALA A 2 55.35 -36.86 -15.66
N GLU A 3 55.61 -35.82 -14.88
CA GLU A 3 54.59 -34.99 -14.26
C GLU A 3 53.99 -34.11 -15.37
N GLN A 4 52.76 -34.40 -15.80
CA GLN A 4 52.04 -33.53 -16.72
C GLN A 4 51.52 -32.31 -15.94
N GLU A 5 52.23 -31.18 -16.03
CA GLU A 5 51.71 -29.88 -15.61
C GLU A 5 50.57 -29.44 -16.53
N ALA A 6 49.33 -29.57 -16.05
CA ALA A 6 48.17 -28.99 -16.71
C ALA A 6 48.25 -27.44 -16.66
N PRO A 7 47.79 -26.73 -17.70
CA PRO A 7 47.89 -25.27 -17.77
C PRO A 7 47.03 -24.61 -16.69
N ARG A 8 47.69 -24.05 -15.67
CA ARG A 8 47.09 -23.32 -14.53
C ARG A 8 46.27 -22.07 -14.94
N GLY A 9 46.35 -21.64 -16.20
CA GLY A 9 45.70 -20.42 -16.70
C GLY A 9 44.18 -20.51 -16.90
N THR A 10 43.61 -21.70 -17.10
CA THR A 10 42.16 -21.86 -17.33
C THR A 10 41.34 -21.89 -16.03
N GLN A 11 41.96 -22.24 -14.91
CA GLN A 11 41.26 -22.42 -13.62
C GLN A 11 40.96 -21.09 -12.92
N ALA A 12 41.86 -20.11 -12.99
CA ALA A 12 41.70 -18.82 -12.32
C ALA A 12 40.54 -17.99 -12.90
N SER A 13 40.36 -18.02 -14.23
CA SER A 13 39.24 -17.36 -14.92
C SER A 13 37.89 -17.98 -14.55
N GLY A 14 37.84 -19.31 -14.39
CA GLY A 14 36.67 -20.02 -13.88
C GLY A 14 36.34 -19.64 -12.44
N GLN A 15 37.36 -19.52 -11.59
CA GLN A 15 37.22 -19.19 -10.17
C GLN A 15 36.69 -17.77 -9.94
N ILE A 16 37.14 -16.78 -10.72
CA ILE A 16 36.62 -15.39 -10.63
C ILE A 16 35.17 -15.32 -11.12
N GLY A 17 34.82 -16.05 -12.18
CA GLY A 17 33.45 -16.15 -12.67
C GLY A 17 32.51 -16.81 -11.65
N GLU A 18 33.02 -17.80 -10.91
CA GLU A 18 32.28 -18.50 -9.86
C GLU A 18 31.99 -17.57 -8.66
N VAL A 19 32.98 -16.80 -8.21
CA VAL A 19 32.78 -15.80 -7.13
C VAL A 19 31.78 -14.73 -7.56
N PHE A 20 31.87 -14.23 -8.79
CA PHE A 20 30.91 -13.27 -9.32
C PHE A 20 29.48 -13.85 -9.39
N GLY A 21 29.36 -15.12 -9.78
CA GLY A 21 28.11 -15.87 -9.74
C GLY A 21 27.52 -15.93 -8.34
N LEU A 22 28.32 -16.28 -7.34
CA LEU A 22 27.89 -16.37 -5.93
C LEU A 22 27.40 -15.02 -5.37
N VAL A 23 28.11 -13.91 -5.66
CA VAL A 23 27.68 -12.56 -5.23
C VAL A 23 26.37 -12.16 -5.89
N LYS A 24 26.20 -12.45 -7.18
CA LYS A 24 24.96 -12.18 -7.91
C LYS A 24 23.79 -12.99 -7.35
N GLU A 25 24.00 -14.27 -7.07
CA GLU A 25 22.99 -15.15 -6.49
C GLU A 25 22.57 -14.67 -5.09
N TYR A 26 23.55 -14.26 -4.27
CA TYR A 26 23.33 -13.72 -2.93
C TYR A 26 22.53 -12.41 -2.96
N ALA A 27 22.95 -11.45 -3.79
CA ALA A 27 22.21 -10.20 -3.96
C ALA A 27 20.76 -10.45 -4.42
N ARG A 28 20.54 -11.48 -5.25
CA ARG A 28 19.19 -11.89 -5.67
C ARG A 28 18.41 -12.56 -4.53
N GLN A 29 19.04 -13.38 -3.70
CA GLN A 29 18.39 -13.99 -2.54
C GLN A 29 17.99 -12.95 -1.49
N GLU A 30 18.89 -12.02 -1.17
CA GLU A 30 18.64 -10.96 -0.21
C GLU A 30 17.60 -9.95 -0.69
N THR A 31 17.45 -9.73 -1.99
CA THR A 31 16.50 -8.73 -2.52
C THR A 31 15.12 -9.32 -2.81
N VAL A 32 15.03 -10.52 -3.38
CA VAL A 32 13.75 -11.06 -3.85
C VAL A 32 12.80 -11.42 -2.71
N GLY A 33 13.34 -11.91 -1.58
CA GLY A 33 12.53 -12.22 -0.39
C GLY A 33 11.81 -10.98 0.17
N PRO A 34 12.54 -9.92 0.55
CA PRO A 34 11.97 -8.67 1.04
C PRO A 34 11.06 -7.99 0.02
N LEU A 35 11.44 -7.97 -1.26
CA LEU A 35 10.67 -7.31 -2.32
C LEU A 35 9.31 -7.97 -2.52
N ARG A 36 9.25 -9.31 -2.46
CA ARG A 36 7.98 -10.05 -2.58
C ARG A 36 7.07 -9.83 -1.37
N GLY A 37 7.66 -9.72 -0.18
CA GLY A 37 6.94 -9.34 1.04
C GLY A 37 6.34 -7.93 0.96
N ALA A 38 7.15 -6.95 0.59
CA ALA A 38 6.71 -5.57 0.39
C ALA A 38 5.63 -5.45 -0.69
N ALA A 39 5.80 -6.14 -1.83
CA ALA A 39 4.82 -6.17 -2.89
C ALA A 39 3.48 -6.74 -2.43
N ARG A 40 3.48 -7.82 -1.63
CA ARG A 40 2.25 -8.41 -1.07
C ARG A 40 1.57 -7.46 -0.10
N TRP A 41 2.33 -6.83 0.79
CA TRP A 41 1.81 -5.86 1.75
C TRP A 41 1.19 -4.64 1.05
N LEU A 42 1.88 -4.07 0.05
CA LEU A 42 1.37 -2.98 -0.78
C LEU A 42 0.11 -3.37 -1.55
N ALA A 43 0.07 -4.59 -2.11
CA ALA A 43 -1.10 -5.08 -2.83
C ALA A 43 -2.33 -5.15 -1.92
N PHE A 44 -2.20 -5.72 -0.71
CA PHE A 44 -3.31 -5.76 0.25
C PHE A 44 -3.69 -4.37 0.78
N GLY A 45 -2.70 -3.51 1.03
CA GLY A 45 -2.93 -2.13 1.42
C GLY A 45 -3.75 -1.38 0.38
N THR A 46 -3.32 -1.45 -0.89
CA THR A 46 -3.99 -0.78 -2.01
C THR A 46 -5.39 -1.34 -2.24
N ALA A 47 -5.56 -2.66 -2.23
CA ALA A 47 -6.87 -3.29 -2.36
C ALA A 47 -7.83 -2.87 -1.23
N GLY A 48 -7.33 -2.84 0.01
CA GLY A 48 -8.08 -2.34 1.16
C GLY A 48 -8.45 -0.86 1.01
N SER A 49 -7.52 -0.01 0.56
CA SER A 49 -7.79 1.41 0.32
C SER A 49 -8.87 1.63 -0.73
N VAL A 50 -8.84 0.89 -1.84
CA VAL A 50 -9.87 0.97 -2.89
C VAL A 50 -11.24 0.56 -2.34
N MET A 51 -11.29 -0.51 -1.56
CA MET A 51 -12.53 -1.00 -0.97
C MET A 51 -13.10 -0.02 0.05
N LEU A 52 -12.26 0.56 0.92
CA LEU A 52 -12.68 1.59 1.87
C LEU A 52 -13.09 2.89 1.18
N ALA A 53 -12.37 3.33 0.16
CA ALA A 53 -12.74 4.52 -0.61
C ALA A 53 -14.11 4.34 -1.28
N SER A 54 -14.33 3.19 -1.91
CA SER A 54 -15.60 2.87 -2.56
C SER A 54 -16.76 2.82 -1.54
N GLY A 55 -16.57 2.14 -0.41
CA GLY A 55 -17.56 2.09 0.66
C GLY A 55 -17.87 3.48 1.23
N THR A 56 -16.86 4.31 1.41
CA THR A 56 -17.03 5.69 1.90
C THR A 56 -17.87 6.52 0.93
N VAL A 57 -17.60 6.43 -0.38
CA VAL A 57 -18.40 7.11 -1.40
C VAL A 57 -19.85 6.67 -1.34
N PHE A 58 -20.13 5.37 -1.25
CA PHE A 58 -21.49 4.87 -1.17
C PHE A 58 -22.22 5.32 0.11
N VAL A 59 -21.54 5.35 1.26
CA VAL A 59 -22.12 5.87 2.50
C VAL A 59 -22.46 7.36 2.38
N VAL A 60 -21.54 8.18 1.86
CA VAL A 60 -21.76 9.61 1.68
C VAL A 60 -22.92 9.88 0.71
N LEU A 61 -22.94 9.19 -0.42
CA LEU A 61 -24.04 9.30 -1.40
C LEU A 61 -25.36 8.80 -0.81
N GLY A 62 -25.35 7.71 -0.06
CA GLY A 62 -26.54 7.16 0.60
C GLY A 62 -27.14 8.12 1.62
N VAL A 63 -26.31 8.72 2.48
CA VAL A 63 -26.75 9.73 3.46
C VAL A 63 -27.26 10.97 2.76
N LEU A 64 -26.53 11.48 1.76
CA LEU A 64 -26.96 12.64 0.99
C LEU A 64 -28.31 12.38 0.31
N ARG A 65 -28.47 11.19 -0.28
CA ARG A 65 -29.71 10.78 -0.95
C ARG A 65 -30.87 10.65 0.03
N LEU A 66 -30.64 10.06 1.20
CA LEU A 66 -31.65 9.94 2.26
C LEU A 66 -32.14 11.33 2.70
N LEU A 67 -31.21 12.25 2.95
CA LEU A 67 -31.53 13.62 3.36
C LEU A 67 -32.29 14.39 2.27
N GLN A 68 -31.91 14.21 1.01
CA GLN A 68 -32.58 14.89 -0.11
C GLN A 68 -33.93 14.28 -0.49
N ASN A 69 -34.11 12.97 -0.32
CA ASN A 69 -35.32 12.27 -0.74
C ASN A 69 -36.43 12.31 0.32
N GLU A 70 -36.10 11.94 1.56
CA GLU A 70 -37.10 11.84 2.63
C GLU A 70 -37.38 13.20 3.28
N PHE A 71 -36.38 14.07 3.35
CA PHE A 71 -36.50 15.39 3.99
C PHE A 71 -36.54 16.55 2.98
N ALA A 72 -36.93 16.27 1.73
CA ALA A 72 -36.97 17.26 0.65
C ALA A 72 -37.84 18.48 1.00
N SER A 73 -38.97 18.26 1.69
CA SER A 73 -39.88 19.32 2.13
C SER A 73 -39.25 20.24 3.18
N THR A 74 -38.53 19.66 4.14
CA THR A 74 -37.79 20.38 5.20
C THR A 74 -36.63 21.22 4.65
N PHE A 75 -35.97 20.74 3.59
CA PHE A 75 -34.81 21.39 2.98
C PHE A 75 -35.12 22.22 1.72
N SER A 76 -36.39 22.53 1.47
CA SER A 76 -36.85 23.20 0.24
C SER A 76 -36.41 24.67 0.07
N GLY A 77 -35.92 25.33 1.13
CA GLY A 77 -35.49 26.73 1.09
C GLY A 77 -34.10 26.95 0.46
N ARG A 78 -33.86 28.13 -0.15
CA ARG A 78 -32.58 28.49 -0.81
C ARG A 78 -31.34 28.22 0.05
N TRP A 79 -31.40 28.53 1.34
CA TRP A 79 -30.31 28.30 2.29
C TRP A 79 -30.34 26.90 2.91
N MET A 80 -31.53 26.35 3.16
CA MET A 80 -31.70 25.02 3.75
C MET A 80 -31.31 23.89 2.78
N GLY A 81 -31.41 24.10 1.47
CA GLY A 81 -30.95 23.16 0.46
C GLY A 81 -29.44 22.91 0.46
N LEU A 82 -28.65 23.79 1.10
CA LEU A 82 -27.20 23.62 1.28
C LEU A 82 -26.85 22.68 2.45
N VAL A 83 -27.77 22.48 3.39
CA VAL A 83 -27.54 21.72 4.63
C VAL A 83 -27.20 20.24 4.36
N PRO A 84 -27.88 19.51 3.45
CA PRO A 84 -27.51 18.13 3.13
C PRO A 84 -26.07 17.99 2.64
N TYR A 85 -25.57 18.96 1.86
CA TYR A 85 -24.20 18.98 1.36
C TYR A 85 -23.19 19.28 2.46
N LEU A 86 -23.51 20.18 3.39
CA LEU A 86 -22.69 20.42 4.58
C LEU A 86 -22.59 19.18 5.47
N ILE A 87 -23.69 18.46 5.67
CA ILE A 87 -23.69 17.20 6.43
C ILE A 87 -22.81 16.15 5.74
N ALA A 88 -22.95 15.98 4.43
CA ALA A 88 -22.10 15.08 3.64
C ALA A 88 -20.61 15.46 3.74
N PHE A 89 -20.30 16.76 3.74
CA PHE A 89 -18.93 17.25 3.92
C PHE A 89 -18.38 16.92 5.32
N VAL A 90 -19.13 17.23 6.38
CA VAL A 90 -18.74 16.91 7.76
C VAL A 90 -18.54 15.40 7.95
N LEU A 91 -19.43 14.59 7.38
CA LEU A 91 -19.30 13.13 7.40
C LEU A 91 -18.01 12.67 6.73
N THR A 92 -17.67 13.25 5.57
CA THR A 92 -16.43 12.94 4.86
C THR A 92 -15.20 13.31 5.70
N VAL A 93 -15.19 14.48 6.31
CA VAL A 93 -14.11 14.92 7.22
C VAL A 93 -13.99 13.99 8.42
N ALA A 94 -15.11 13.55 9.00
CA ALA A 94 -15.12 12.62 10.12
C ALA A 94 -14.51 11.26 9.74
N VAL A 95 -14.85 10.73 8.55
CA VAL A 95 -14.27 9.48 8.03
C VAL A 95 -12.77 9.64 7.80
N ILE A 96 -12.33 10.76 7.22
CA ILE A 96 -10.89 11.06 7.05
C ILE A 96 -10.19 11.12 8.40
N GLY A 97 -10.77 11.81 9.39
CA GLY A 97 -10.22 11.89 10.74
C GLY A 97 -10.13 10.53 11.42
N LEU A 98 -11.14 9.67 11.25
CA LEU A 98 -11.13 8.30 11.74
C LEU A 98 -10.07 7.45 11.04
N ALA A 99 -9.95 7.55 9.72
CA ALA A 99 -8.91 6.85 8.96
C ALA A 99 -7.51 7.29 9.43
N ALA A 100 -7.30 8.59 9.61
CA ALA A 100 -6.05 9.16 10.11
C ALA A 100 -5.74 8.70 11.55
N SER A 101 -6.74 8.59 12.43
CA SER A 101 -6.53 8.13 13.81
C SER A 101 -6.17 6.65 13.91
N ARG A 102 -6.50 5.85 12.89
CA ARG A 102 -6.11 4.44 12.78
C ARG A 102 -4.69 4.22 12.27
N ILE A 103 -4.02 5.26 11.79
CA ILE A 103 -2.59 5.21 11.45
C ILE A 103 -1.81 5.17 12.76
N GLY A 104 -1.48 3.96 13.23
CA GLY A 104 -0.74 3.74 14.47
C GLY A 104 0.66 4.36 14.39
N LYS A 105 0.95 5.27 15.32
CA LYS A 105 2.32 5.75 15.56
C LYS A 105 3.07 4.66 16.32
N THR A 106 3.61 3.66 15.62
CA THR A 106 4.55 2.72 16.23
C THR A 106 5.83 3.49 16.54
N SER A 107 6.03 3.85 17.82
CA SER A 107 7.32 4.30 18.31
C SER A 107 8.31 3.15 18.14
N LEU A 108 9.40 3.43 17.42
CA LEU A 108 10.48 2.49 17.06
C LEU A 108 11.30 1.98 18.26
N HIS A 109 11.01 2.42 19.49
CA HIS A 109 11.57 1.86 20.71
C HIS A 109 10.51 1.06 21.44
N LYS A 110 10.66 -0.26 21.37
CA LYS A 110 10.15 -1.17 22.37
C LYS A 110 11.33 -2.04 22.74
N ASP A 111 11.90 -1.74 23.91
CA ASP A 111 12.97 -2.49 24.55
C ASP A 111 12.68 -4.01 24.61
#